data_AF-A0A9K3JCZ0-F1
#
_entry.id   AF-A0A9K3JCZ0-F1
#
_cell.length_a   1.000
_cell.length_b   1.000
_cell.length_c   1.000
_cell.angle_alpha   90.00
_cell.angle_beta   90.00
_cell.angle_gamma   90.00
#
_symmetry.space_group_name_H-M   'P 1'
#
loop_
_entity.id
_entity.type
_entity.pdbx_description
1 polymer ?
#
loop_
_entity_poly.entity_id
_entity_poly.type
_entity_poly.pdbx_seq_one_letter_code
_entity_poly.pdbx_strand_id
1 'polypeptide(L)'
;MHKEWDAFEASKKEVDQAKFEGEQKIEEWSTMGWKKKAEARKRWKDICEKDNNEKRVLHTDVNNLKAEIEKLKKDKVDAEASRDEARSHRERSEQREVQTCVTLALRNTEIEELTSLLNDQEQTKAELESAKKDLQLERVEKAEATRRLAETEEKLESSETARVTAKSLIEPLNNDMLWMQHHGIKNVANSILNSIDLGQTVANLMVTARSDGYTQGYEECSQHVTNALRVDWDTSRSATLRVDTGAGHAAAKAEYNNLRLPVMDLVTTALQSGDFVNQLKEIFPDEANASDEEDLD
;
A
#
# COMPACT_ATOMS: atom_id res chain seq x y z
N MET A 1 35.36 -192.11 23.97
CA MET A 1 34.05 -191.58 24.37
C MET A 1 34.18 -190.65 25.59
N HIS A 2 34.84 -189.49 25.44
CA HIS A 2 34.96 -188.48 26.52
C HIS A 2 35.29 -187.05 26.00
N LYS A 3 35.07 -186.75 24.71
CA LYS A 3 35.35 -185.43 24.11
C LYS A 3 34.15 -184.79 23.38
N GLU A 4 33.05 -185.51 23.18
CA GLU A 4 31.86 -185.00 22.48
C GLU A 4 30.80 -184.41 23.43
N TRP A 5 30.86 -184.70 24.73
CA TRP A 5 29.92 -184.17 25.73
C TRP A 5 30.27 -182.73 26.18
N ASP A 6 31.57 -182.40 26.27
CA ASP A 6 32.03 -181.06 26.68
C ASP A 6 31.74 -179.96 25.64
N ALA A 7 31.58 -180.33 24.36
CA ALA A 7 31.26 -179.39 23.29
C ALA A 7 29.79 -178.91 23.31
N PHE A 8 28.87 -179.70 23.87
CA PHE A 8 27.45 -179.35 23.92
C PHE A 8 27.13 -178.36 25.05
N GLU A 9 27.78 -178.48 26.22
CA GLU A 9 27.57 -177.58 27.35
C GLU A 9 28.12 -176.17 27.11
N ALA A 10 29.24 -176.03 26.41
CA ALA A 10 29.80 -174.73 26.07
C ALA A 10 28.88 -173.92 25.14
N SER A 11 28.28 -174.57 24.13
CA SER A 11 27.41 -173.89 23.16
C SER A 11 26.08 -173.42 23.78
N LYS A 12 25.56 -174.13 24.78
CA LYS A 12 24.33 -173.70 25.49
C LYS A 12 24.54 -172.44 26.33
N LYS A 13 25.71 -172.30 26.97
CA LYS A 13 26.03 -171.15 27.82
C LYS A 13 26.14 -169.83 27.03
N GLU A 14 26.59 -169.91 25.79
CA GLU A 14 26.75 -168.75 24.90
C GLU A 14 25.41 -168.20 24.40
N VAL A 15 24.45 -169.09 24.10
CA VAL A 15 23.10 -168.71 23.65
C VAL A 15 22.32 -168.02 24.76
N ASP A 16 22.41 -168.52 25.99
CA ASP A 16 21.69 -167.93 27.12
C ASP A 16 22.24 -166.54 27.49
N GLN A 17 23.54 -166.30 27.33
CA GLN A 17 24.16 -165.01 27.61
C GLN A 17 23.81 -163.93 26.56
N ALA A 18 23.76 -164.28 25.27
CA ALA A 18 23.37 -163.35 24.22
C ALA A 18 21.91 -162.88 24.35
N LYS A 19 21.03 -163.72 24.90
CA LYS A 19 19.61 -163.39 25.08
C LYS A 19 19.39 -162.33 26.17
N PHE A 20 20.14 -162.42 27.27
CA PHE A 20 20.07 -161.46 28.38
C PHE A 20 20.56 -160.06 27.97
N GLU A 21 21.66 -159.98 27.22
CA GLU A 21 22.18 -158.69 26.72
C GLU A 21 21.24 -158.02 25.71
N GLY A 22 20.49 -158.81 24.93
CA GLY A 22 19.45 -158.32 24.04
C GLY A 22 18.27 -157.70 24.78
N GLU A 23 17.82 -158.34 25.86
CA GLU A 23 16.72 -157.85 26.70
C GLU A 23 17.11 -156.57 27.47
N GLN A 24 18.35 -156.48 27.96
CA GLN A 24 18.84 -155.28 28.68
C GLN A 24 18.86 -154.02 27.79
N LYS A 25 19.27 -154.15 26.52
CA LYS A 25 19.33 -152.99 25.59
C LYS A 25 17.94 -152.46 25.20
N ILE A 26 16.92 -153.31 25.17
CA ILE A 26 15.54 -152.90 24.85
C ILE A 26 14.96 -152.05 26.00
N GLU A 27 15.30 -152.38 27.24
CA GLU A 27 14.86 -151.64 28.43
C GLU A 27 15.49 -150.23 28.51
N GLU A 28 16.77 -150.10 28.18
CA GLU A 28 17.47 -148.80 28.12
C GLU A 28 16.93 -147.89 27.01
N TRP A 29 16.56 -148.45 25.85
CA TRP A 29 15.98 -147.66 24.76
C TRP A 29 14.57 -147.16 25.09
N SER A 30 13.79 -147.97 25.81
CA SER A 30 12.46 -147.58 26.27
C SER A 30 12.54 -146.41 27.26
N THR A 31 13.40 -146.50 28.28
CA THR A 31 13.57 -145.44 29.30
C THR A 31 14.07 -144.11 28.71
N MET A 32 15.01 -144.14 27.77
CA MET A 32 15.50 -142.94 27.07
C MET A 32 14.41 -142.27 26.20
N GLY A 33 13.53 -143.05 25.57
CA GLY A 33 12.40 -142.54 24.78
C GLY A 33 11.36 -141.79 25.63
N TRP A 34 11.04 -142.32 26.81
CA TRP A 34 10.11 -141.67 27.75
C TRP A 34 10.67 -140.37 28.33
N LYS A 35 11.97 -140.30 28.62
CA LYS A 35 12.62 -139.10 29.15
C LYS A 35 12.58 -137.91 28.18
N LYS A 36 12.93 -138.12 26.91
CA LYS A 36 12.87 -137.06 25.87
C LYS A 36 11.45 -136.53 25.65
N LYS A 37 10.44 -137.41 25.73
CA LYS A 37 9.02 -137.03 25.59
C LYS A 37 8.53 -136.19 26.77
N ALA A 38 8.99 -136.47 27.98
CA ALA A 38 8.69 -135.66 29.16
C ALA A 38 9.33 -134.26 29.08
N GLU A 39 10.59 -134.17 28.63
CA GLU A 39 11.29 -132.88 28.47
C GLU A 39 10.66 -131.99 27.39
N ALA A 40 10.22 -132.57 26.26
CA ALA A 40 9.51 -131.82 25.21
C ALA A 40 8.18 -131.25 25.71
N ARG A 41 7.43 -132.01 26.52
CA ARG A 41 6.18 -131.53 27.14
C ARG A 41 6.42 -130.38 28.12
N LYS A 42 7.52 -130.42 28.88
CA LYS A 42 7.88 -129.34 29.79
C LYS A 42 8.21 -128.05 29.03
N ARG A 43 9.06 -128.13 28.01
CA ARG A 43 9.43 -126.97 27.16
C ARG A 43 8.22 -126.31 26.50
N TRP A 44 7.27 -127.10 25.99
CA TRP A 44 6.07 -126.55 25.35
C TRP A 44 5.17 -125.81 26.36
N LYS A 45 5.07 -126.32 27.59
CA LYS A 45 4.35 -125.65 28.68
C LYS A 45 4.99 -124.30 29.03
N ASP A 46 6.32 -124.28 29.17
CA ASP A 46 7.07 -123.07 29.51
C ASP A 46 6.93 -121.99 28.41
N ILE A 47 6.89 -122.39 27.13
CA ILE A 47 6.67 -121.46 26.00
C ILE A 47 5.24 -120.91 26.01
N CYS A 48 4.22 -121.77 26.21
CA CYS A 48 2.83 -121.32 26.30
C CYS A 48 2.60 -120.36 27.49
N GLU A 49 3.25 -120.61 28.62
CA GLU A 49 3.12 -119.76 29.81
C GLU A 49 3.81 -118.41 29.61
N LYS A 50 4.97 -118.39 28.95
CA LYS A 50 5.66 -117.15 28.56
C LYS A 50 4.83 -116.30 27.60
N ASP A 51 4.29 -116.90 26.54
CA ASP A 51 3.46 -116.21 25.55
C ASP A 51 2.16 -115.66 26.16
N ASN A 52 1.52 -116.41 27.06
CA ASN A 52 0.34 -115.92 27.80
C ASN A 52 0.67 -114.73 28.71
N ASN A 53 1.83 -114.74 29.38
CA ASN A 53 2.26 -113.60 30.19
C ASN A 53 2.57 -112.36 29.33
N GLU A 54 3.27 -112.54 28.21
CA GLU A 54 3.58 -111.46 27.26
C GLU A 54 2.28 -110.85 26.69
N LYS A 55 1.31 -111.67 26.31
CA LYS A 55 -0.01 -111.21 25.84
C LYS A 55 -0.76 -110.41 26.91
N ARG A 56 -0.65 -110.80 28.19
CA ARG A 56 -1.27 -110.05 29.31
C ARG A 56 -0.59 -108.69 29.53
N VAL A 57 0.73 -108.63 29.40
CA VAL A 57 1.49 -107.36 29.49
C VAL A 57 1.10 -106.44 28.34
N LEU A 58 1.11 -106.93 27.10
CA LEU A 58 0.68 -106.14 25.93
C LEU A 58 -0.77 -105.67 26.05
N HIS A 59 -1.67 -106.50 26.57
CA HIS A 59 -3.05 -106.08 26.79
C HIS A 59 -3.16 -104.96 27.84
N THR A 60 -2.29 -104.98 28.85
CA THR A 60 -2.20 -103.91 29.86
C THR A 60 -1.65 -102.63 29.23
N ASP A 61 -0.58 -102.72 28.44
CA ASP A 61 0.02 -101.57 27.75
C ASP A 61 -0.92 -100.94 26.73
N VAL A 62 -1.65 -101.75 25.97
CA VAL A 62 -2.68 -101.26 25.02
C VAL A 62 -3.79 -100.51 25.75
N ASN A 63 -4.21 -101.01 26.92
CA ASN A 63 -5.24 -100.32 27.71
C ASN A 63 -4.71 -99.00 28.30
N ASN A 64 -3.45 -98.98 28.76
CA ASN A 64 -2.81 -97.77 29.26
C ASN A 64 -2.65 -96.72 28.15
N LEU A 65 -2.17 -97.11 26.96
CA LEU A 65 -2.04 -96.23 25.81
C LEU A 65 -3.39 -95.71 25.31
N LYS A 66 -4.46 -96.53 25.35
CA LYS A 66 -5.82 -96.06 25.05
C LYS A 66 -6.28 -94.99 26.03
N ALA A 67 -6.05 -95.20 27.33
CA ALA A 67 -6.39 -94.20 28.35
C ALA A 67 -5.59 -92.91 28.17
N GLU A 68 -4.31 -93.02 27.83
CA GLU A 68 -3.43 -91.87 27.56
C GLU A 68 -3.82 -91.11 26.29
N ILE A 69 -4.22 -91.81 25.22
CA ILE A 69 -4.75 -91.19 23.99
C ILE A 69 -6.04 -90.42 24.28
N GLU A 70 -6.97 -90.98 25.04
CA GLU A 70 -8.21 -90.28 25.39
C GLU A 70 -7.96 -89.08 26.31
N LYS A 71 -7.02 -89.21 27.25
CA LYS A 71 -6.57 -88.06 28.06
C LYS A 71 -5.92 -86.98 27.20
N LEU A 72 -4.99 -87.32 26.32
CA LEU A 72 -4.32 -86.37 25.43
C LEU A 72 -5.29 -85.72 24.43
N LYS A 73 -6.32 -86.43 23.97
CA LYS A 73 -7.40 -85.83 23.16
C LYS A 73 -8.16 -84.77 23.95
N LYS A 74 -8.52 -85.06 25.20
CA LYS A 74 -9.19 -84.10 26.07
C LYS A 74 -8.29 -82.88 26.34
N ASP A 75 -7.04 -83.12 26.74
CA ASP A 75 -6.06 -82.06 27.00
C ASP A 75 -5.78 -81.22 25.74
N LYS A 76 -5.79 -81.81 24.54
CA LYS A 76 -5.67 -81.10 23.27
C LYS A 76 -6.85 -80.17 23.03
N VAL A 77 -8.08 -80.65 23.22
CA VAL A 77 -9.29 -79.84 23.06
C VAL A 77 -9.31 -78.69 24.06
N ASP A 78 -8.98 -78.96 25.33
CA ASP A 78 -8.93 -77.94 26.38
C ASP A 78 -7.82 -76.90 26.11
N ALA A 79 -6.67 -77.32 25.57
CA ALA A 79 -5.58 -76.43 25.18
C ALA A 79 -5.90 -75.61 23.90
N GLU A 80 -6.61 -76.19 22.93
CA GLU A 80 -7.11 -75.46 21.75
C GLU A 80 -8.15 -74.42 22.16
N ALA A 81 -9.12 -74.79 23.01
CA ALA A 81 -10.10 -73.85 23.56
C ALA A 81 -9.45 -72.68 24.32
N SER A 82 -8.46 -72.98 25.18
CA SER A 82 -7.71 -71.95 25.92
C SER A 82 -6.93 -71.02 24.99
N ARG A 83 -6.35 -71.56 23.89
CA ARG A 83 -5.65 -70.74 22.88
C ARG A 83 -6.60 -69.84 22.11
N ASP A 84 -7.77 -70.34 21.75
CA ASP A 84 -8.77 -69.57 21.00
C ASP A 84 -9.39 -68.48 21.88
N GLU A 85 -9.64 -68.73 23.16
CA GLU A 85 -10.05 -67.71 24.13
C GLU A 85 -8.97 -66.62 24.31
N ALA A 86 -7.70 -67.00 24.45
CA ALA A 86 -6.59 -66.07 24.57
C ALA A 86 -6.42 -65.23 23.28
N ARG A 87 -6.61 -65.83 22.11
CA ARG A 87 -6.60 -65.14 20.81
C ARG A 87 -7.76 -64.14 20.72
N SER A 88 -8.98 -64.56 21.06
CA SER A 88 -10.16 -63.68 21.08
C SER A 88 -10.00 -62.51 22.05
N HIS A 89 -9.44 -62.74 23.24
CA HIS A 89 -9.21 -61.68 24.21
C HIS A 89 -8.16 -60.68 23.71
N ARG A 90 -7.08 -61.17 23.09
CA ARG A 90 -6.06 -60.33 22.47
C ARG A 90 -6.64 -59.47 21.37
N GLU A 91 -7.38 -60.06 20.43
CA GLU A 91 -8.02 -59.34 19.32
C GLU A 91 -8.99 -58.25 19.81
N ARG A 92 -9.78 -58.53 20.85
CA ARG A 92 -10.63 -57.52 21.52
C ARG A 92 -9.84 -56.43 22.24
N SER A 93 -8.63 -56.70 22.71
CA SER A 93 -7.75 -55.68 23.30
C SER A 93 -7.18 -54.79 22.21
N GLU A 94 -6.63 -55.40 21.16
CA GLU A 94 -6.06 -54.71 20.00
C GLU A 94 -7.11 -53.83 19.31
N GLN A 95 -8.35 -54.30 19.15
CA GLN A 95 -9.45 -53.47 18.62
C GLN A 95 -9.78 -52.26 19.51
N ARG A 96 -9.76 -52.41 20.84
CA ARG A 96 -9.97 -51.28 21.77
C ARG A 96 -8.83 -50.28 21.70
N GLU A 97 -7.59 -50.75 21.60
CA GLU A 97 -6.41 -49.90 21.43
C GLU A 97 -6.46 -49.14 20.09
N VAL A 98 -6.75 -49.83 18.99
CA VAL A 98 -6.93 -49.21 17.66
C VAL A 98 -8.05 -48.19 17.70
N GLN A 99 -9.20 -48.49 18.30
CA GLN A 99 -10.31 -47.54 18.42
C GLN A 99 -9.93 -46.30 19.24
N THR A 100 -9.12 -46.48 20.30
CA THR A 100 -8.59 -45.39 21.10
C THR A 100 -7.62 -44.53 20.29
N CYS A 101 -6.70 -45.15 19.53
CA CYS A 101 -5.78 -44.46 18.62
C CYS A 101 -6.52 -43.67 17.53
N VAL A 102 -7.57 -44.25 16.93
CA VAL A 102 -8.40 -43.54 15.94
C VAL A 102 -9.09 -42.33 16.57
N THR A 103 -9.64 -42.48 17.77
CA THR A 103 -10.29 -41.38 18.49
C THR A 103 -9.29 -40.27 18.84
N LEU A 104 -8.09 -40.63 19.31
CA LEU A 104 -7.03 -39.68 19.59
C LEU A 104 -6.55 -38.96 18.33
N ALA A 105 -6.43 -39.67 17.20
CA ALA A 105 -6.06 -39.05 15.93
C ALA A 105 -7.07 -37.98 15.50
N LEU A 106 -8.38 -38.24 15.63
CA LEU A 106 -9.43 -37.26 15.33
C LEU A 106 -9.39 -36.03 16.26
N ARG A 107 -9.06 -36.23 17.54
CA ARG A 107 -8.91 -35.12 18.48
C ARG A 107 -7.67 -34.28 18.20
N ASN A 108 -6.58 -34.92 17.78
CA ASN A 108 -5.37 -34.19 17.39
C ASN A 108 -5.63 -33.34 16.14
N THR A 109 -6.35 -33.86 15.13
CA THR A 109 -6.74 -33.05 13.97
C THR A 109 -7.66 -31.89 14.35
N GLU A 110 -8.63 -32.11 15.26
CA GLU A 110 -9.49 -31.02 15.78
C GLU A 110 -8.68 -29.94 16.51
N ILE A 111 -7.67 -30.33 17.30
CA ILE A 111 -6.78 -29.37 17.99
C ILE A 111 -5.94 -28.58 17.00
N GLU A 112 -5.39 -29.23 15.96
CA GLU A 112 -4.62 -28.54 14.91
C GLU A 112 -5.48 -27.52 14.17
N GLU A 113 -6.71 -27.88 13.80
CA GLU A 113 -7.68 -26.97 13.17
C GLU A 113 -8.04 -25.78 14.07
N LEU A 114 -8.35 -26.04 15.35
CA LEU A 114 -8.66 -24.99 16.32
C LEU A 114 -7.47 -24.06 16.58
N THR A 115 -6.25 -24.61 16.60
CA THR A 115 -5.02 -23.83 16.76
C THR A 115 -4.79 -22.93 15.55
N SER A 116 -5.02 -23.42 14.33
CA SER A 116 -4.94 -22.61 13.11
C SER A 116 -5.96 -21.47 13.13
N LEU A 117 -7.22 -21.76 13.46
CA LEU A 117 -8.29 -20.75 13.53
C LEU A 117 -8.00 -19.68 14.58
N LEU A 118 -7.43 -20.06 15.73
CA LEU A 118 -7.06 -19.11 16.78
C LEU A 118 -5.95 -18.16 16.31
N ASN A 119 -4.94 -18.69 15.62
CA ASN A 119 -3.86 -17.88 15.04
C ASN A 119 -4.37 -16.90 13.98
N ASP A 120 -5.27 -17.35 13.09
CA ASP A 120 -5.93 -16.48 12.10
C ASP A 120 -6.78 -15.38 12.78
N GLN A 121 -7.45 -15.72 13.88
CA GLN A 121 -8.22 -14.75 14.66
C GLN A 121 -7.32 -13.70 15.33
N GLU A 122 -6.14 -14.09 15.82
CA GLU A 122 -5.17 -13.15 16.39
C GLU A 122 -4.56 -12.23 15.33
N GLN A 123 -4.22 -12.78 14.16
CA GLN A 123 -3.72 -12.01 13.02
C GLN A 123 -4.75 -10.98 12.55
N THR A 124 -6.00 -11.39 12.32
CA THR A 124 -7.07 -10.48 11.87
C THR A 124 -7.38 -9.38 12.88
N LYS A 125 -7.27 -9.66 14.20
CA LYS A 125 -7.37 -8.63 15.24
C LYS A 125 -6.23 -7.63 15.17
N ALA A 126 -5.00 -8.08 14.96
CA ALA A 126 -3.83 -7.21 14.83
C ALA A 126 -3.96 -6.30 13.60
N GLU A 127 -4.39 -6.85 12.46
CA GLU A 127 -4.65 -6.10 11.22
C GLU A 127 -5.77 -5.07 11.42
N LEU A 128 -6.86 -5.42 12.10
CA LEU A 128 -7.95 -4.50 12.42
C LEU A 128 -7.51 -3.33 13.29
N GLU A 129 -6.71 -3.59 14.33
CA GLU A 129 -6.21 -2.51 15.20
C GLU A 129 -5.16 -1.64 14.51
N SER A 130 -4.39 -2.19 13.56
CA SER A 130 -3.52 -1.38 12.68
C SER A 130 -4.35 -0.47 11.78
N ALA A 131 -5.31 -1.05 11.04
CA ALA A 131 -6.17 -0.30 10.12
C ALA A 131 -6.97 0.81 10.83
N LYS A 132 -7.36 0.58 12.09
CA LYS A 132 -8.03 1.59 12.92
C LYS A 132 -7.11 2.77 13.26
N LYS A 133 -5.83 2.52 13.54
CA LYS A 133 -4.84 3.58 13.78
C LYS A 133 -4.59 4.40 12.51
N ASP A 134 -4.44 3.73 11.37
CA ASP A 134 -4.23 4.39 10.09
C ASP A 134 -5.44 5.26 9.71
N LEU A 135 -6.65 4.74 9.88
CA LEU A 135 -7.88 5.49 9.63
C LEU A 135 -8.03 6.68 10.60
N GLN A 136 -7.56 6.57 11.84
CA GLN A 136 -7.55 7.69 12.78
C GLN A 136 -6.54 8.76 12.36
N LEU A 137 -5.35 8.36 11.89
CA LEU A 137 -4.33 9.28 11.37
C LEU A 137 -4.86 10.04 10.16
N GLU A 138 -5.41 9.33 9.17
CA GLU A 138 -6.01 9.91 7.97
C GLU A 138 -7.14 10.90 8.30
N ARG A 139 -7.95 10.62 9.32
CA ARG A 139 -8.98 11.56 9.78
C ARG A 139 -8.38 12.85 10.33
N VAL A 140 -7.28 12.78 11.07
CA VAL A 140 -6.58 13.95 11.61
C VAL A 140 -5.93 14.75 10.48
N GLU A 141 -5.23 14.08 9.56
CA GLU A 141 -4.59 14.72 8.42
C GLU A 141 -5.62 15.40 7.50
N LYS A 142 -6.75 14.73 7.23
CA LYS A 142 -7.85 15.33 6.47
C LYS A 142 -8.42 16.56 7.18
N ALA A 143 -8.65 16.50 8.50
CA ALA A 143 -9.14 17.65 9.25
C ALA A 143 -8.15 18.81 9.23
N GLU A 144 -6.85 18.53 9.34
CA GLU A 144 -5.80 19.55 9.25
C GLU A 144 -5.70 20.15 7.84
N ALA A 145 -5.79 19.34 6.80
CA ALA A 145 -5.81 19.79 5.41
C ALA A 145 -7.03 20.68 5.13
N THR A 146 -8.23 20.30 5.61
CA THR A 146 -9.44 21.13 5.50
C THR A 146 -9.27 22.46 6.24
N ARG A 147 -8.67 22.47 7.43
CA ARG A 147 -8.37 23.72 8.15
C ARG A 147 -7.42 24.62 7.36
N ARG A 148 -6.31 24.08 6.85
CA ARG A 148 -5.34 24.84 6.04
C ARG A 148 -6.00 25.40 4.78
N LEU A 149 -6.86 24.62 4.14
CA LEU A 149 -7.60 25.05 2.95
C LEU A 149 -8.52 26.23 3.26
N ALA A 150 -9.32 26.15 4.34
CA ALA A 150 -10.17 27.26 4.77
C ALA A 150 -9.37 28.54 5.10
N GLU A 151 -8.23 28.41 5.79
CA GLU A 151 -7.34 29.55 6.07
C GLU A 151 -6.76 30.17 4.79
N THR A 152 -6.49 29.38 3.77
CA THR A 152 -6.02 29.90 2.48
C THR A 152 -7.12 30.55 1.65
N GLU A 153 -8.35 30.03 1.72
CA GLU A 153 -9.51 30.63 1.07
C GLU A 153 -9.84 32.01 1.67
N GLU A 154 -9.84 32.14 3.00
CA GLU A 154 -10.05 33.42 3.69
C GLU A 154 -8.97 34.45 3.31
N LYS A 155 -7.69 34.03 3.27
CA LYS A 155 -6.59 34.90 2.82
C LYS A 155 -6.77 35.32 1.37
N LEU A 156 -7.19 34.42 0.49
CA LEU A 156 -7.44 34.74 -0.91
C LEU A 156 -8.58 35.75 -1.05
N GLU A 157 -9.69 35.57 -0.33
CA GLU A 157 -10.83 36.48 -0.33
C GLU A 157 -10.45 37.87 0.19
N SER A 158 -9.66 37.95 1.26
CA SER A 158 -9.15 39.22 1.78
C SER A 158 -8.23 39.94 0.78
N SER A 159 -7.35 39.19 0.11
CA SER A 159 -6.45 39.72 -0.91
C SER A 159 -7.22 40.21 -2.14
N GLU A 160 -8.24 39.47 -2.57
CA GLU A 160 -9.09 39.84 -3.70
C GLU A 160 -9.90 41.10 -3.39
N THR A 161 -10.44 41.21 -2.18
CA THR A 161 -11.13 42.42 -1.70
C THR A 161 -10.20 43.63 -1.69
N ALA A 162 -8.96 43.48 -1.21
CA ALA A 162 -7.95 44.54 -1.25
C ALA A 162 -7.59 44.94 -2.69
N ARG A 163 -7.48 43.96 -3.60
CA ARG A 163 -7.21 44.19 -5.03
C ARG A 163 -8.35 44.96 -5.71
N VAL A 164 -9.61 44.57 -5.48
CA VAL A 164 -10.78 45.27 -6.02
C VAL A 164 -10.87 46.69 -5.48
N THR A 165 -10.63 46.87 -4.17
CA THR A 165 -10.58 48.20 -3.54
C THR A 165 -9.50 49.06 -4.18
N ALA A 166 -8.27 48.54 -4.33
CA ALA A 166 -7.19 49.27 -4.98
C ALA A 166 -7.52 49.64 -6.44
N LYS A 167 -8.12 48.71 -7.20
CA LYS A 167 -8.55 48.98 -8.57
C LYS A 167 -9.60 50.10 -8.62
N SER A 168 -10.57 50.09 -7.71
CA SER A 168 -11.60 51.13 -7.63
C SER A 168 -11.06 52.52 -7.33
N LEU A 169 -9.91 52.62 -6.65
CA LEU A 169 -9.22 53.89 -6.38
C LEU A 169 -8.35 54.34 -7.56
N ILE A 170 -7.75 53.40 -8.29
CA ILE A 170 -6.87 53.71 -9.43
C ILE A 170 -7.68 54.15 -10.66
N GLU A 171 -8.86 53.59 -10.88
CA GLU A 171 -9.65 53.83 -12.10
C GLU A 171 -10.09 55.31 -12.26
N PRO A 172 -10.59 56.00 -11.22
CA PRO A 172 -10.85 57.45 -11.27
C PRO A 172 -9.58 58.27 -11.55
N LEU A 173 -8.46 57.94 -10.89
CA LEU A 173 -7.18 58.64 -11.09
C LEU A 173 -6.69 58.52 -12.55
N ASN A 174 -6.84 57.35 -13.15
CA ASN A 174 -6.50 57.14 -14.56
C ASN A 174 -7.40 57.96 -15.49
N ASN A 175 -8.70 58.00 -15.22
CA ASN A 175 -9.64 58.80 -15.99
C ASN A 175 -9.31 60.30 -15.90
N ASP A 176 -9.00 60.78 -14.70
CA ASP A 176 -8.62 62.17 -14.46
C ASP A 176 -7.29 62.53 -15.13
N MET A 177 -6.29 61.63 -15.06
CA MET A 177 -5.03 61.79 -15.79
C MET A 177 -5.24 61.87 -17.30
N LEU A 178 -6.05 60.97 -17.86
CA LEU A 178 -6.37 60.97 -19.29
C LEU A 178 -7.09 62.26 -19.70
N TRP A 179 -8.07 62.72 -18.91
CA TRP A 179 -8.76 63.97 -19.18
C TRP A 179 -7.80 65.16 -19.15
N MET A 180 -6.91 65.25 -18.15
CA MET A 180 -5.89 66.30 -18.07
C MET A 180 -4.95 66.29 -19.29
N GLN A 181 -4.53 65.11 -19.74
CA GLN A 181 -3.65 64.94 -20.90
C GLN A 181 -4.32 65.34 -22.22
N HIS A 182 -5.59 64.97 -22.42
CA HIS A 182 -6.28 65.19 -23.68
C HIS A 182 -6.98 66.55 -23.78
N HIS A 183 -7.50 67.06 -22.66
CA HIS A 183 -8.39 68.23 -22.64
C HIS A 183 -7.89 69.31 -21.69
N GLY A 184 -7.56 68.96 -20.43
CA GLY A 184 -7.25 69.95 -19.40
C GLY A 184 -6.15 70.94 -19.78
N ILE A 185 -4.97 70.42 -20.17
CA ILE A 185 -3.83 71.29 -20.55
C ILE A 185 -4.15 72.13 -21.79
N LYS A 186 -4.80 71.51 -22.78
CA LYS A 186 -5.20 72.18 -24.03
C LYS A 186 -6.16 73.34 -23.74
N ASN A 187 -7.19 73.10 -22.92
CA ASN A 187 -8.22 74.10 -22.63
C ASN A 187 -7.66 75.27 -21.82
N VAL A 188 -6.80 75.00 -20.83
CA VAL A 188 -6.10 76.05 -20.08
C VAL A 188 -5.26 76.92 -21.01
N ALA A 189 -4.45 76.30 -21.87
CA ALA A 189 -3.62 77.03 -22.83
C ALA A 189 -4.46 77.86 -23.80
N ASN A 190 -5.54 77.29 -24.35
CA ASN A 190 -6.45 77.98 -25.25
C ASN A 190 -7.11 79.19 -24.57
N SER A 191 -7.55 79.05 -23.32
CA SER A 191 -8.18 80.16 -22.60
C SER A 191 -7.21 81.32 -22.33
N ILE A 192 -5.94 81.01 -22.03
CA ILE A 192 -4.88 82.02 -21.88
C ILE A 192 -4.59 82.72 -23.22
N LEU A 193 -4.36 81.93 -24.28
CA LEU A 193 -3.96 82.45 -25.60
C LEU A 193 -5.07 83.25 -26.28
N ASN A 194 -6.34 82.90 -26.02
CA ASN A 194 -7.50 83.59 -26.56
C ASN A 194 -8.03 84.71 -25.65
N SER A 195 -7.30 85.06 -24.57
CA SER A 195 -7.70 86.17 -23.71
C SER A 195 -7.67 87.50 -24.46
N ILE A 196 -8.79 88.24 -24.37
CA ILE A 196 -8.93 89.57 -24.97
C ILE A 196 -7.90 90.54 -24.37
N ASP A 197 -7.69 90.47 -23.04
CA ASP A 197 -6.74 91.33 -22.34
C ASP A 197 -5.31 91.09 -22.85
N LEU A 198 -4.92 89.82 -23.02
CA LEU A 198 -3.62 89.46 -23.59
C LEU A 198 -3.48 90.00 -25.03
N GLY A 199 -4.51 89.81 -25.85
CA GLY A 199 -4.51 90.31 -27.23
C GLY A 199 -4.39 91.84 -27.31
N GLN A 200 -5.13 92.56 -26.47
CA GLN A 200 -5.10 94.03 -26.42
C GLN A 200 -3.75 94.56 -25.93
N THR A 201 -3.21 93.99 -24.83
CA THR A 201 -1.91 94.42 -24.30
C THR A 201 -0.78 94.13 -25.28
N VAL A 202 -0.79 92.96 -25.94
CA VAL A 202 0.19 92.63 -26.99
C VAL A 202 0.06 93.57 -28.18
N ALA A 203 -1.17 93.89 -28.63
CA ALA A 203 -1.38 94.83 -29.73
C ALA A 203 -0.85 96.23 -29.38
N ASN A 204 -1.12 96.73 -28.17
CA ASN A 204 -0.60 98.00 -27.68
C ASN A 204 0.94 98.01 -27.62
N LEU A 205 1.53 96.93 -27.09
CA LEU A 205 2.98 96.75 -27.05
C LEU A 205 3.60 96.78 -28.47
N MET A 206 2.99 96.10 -29.44
CA MET A 206 3.47 96.11 -30.83
C MET A 206 3.39 97.51 -31.46
N VAL A 207 2.30 98.25 -31.24
CA VAL A 207 2.12 99.60 -31.80
C VAL A 207 3.12 100.58 -31.19
N THR A 208 3.27 100.57 -29.87
CA THR A 208 4.22 101.46 -29.16
C THR A 208 5.67 101.14 -29.51
N ALA A 209 6.05 99.86 -29.58
CA ALA A 209 7.37 99.43 -30.02
C ALA A 209 7.69 99.91 -31.44
N ARG A 210 6.71 99.82 -32.35
CA ARG A 210 6.86 100.30 -33.73
C ARG A 210 7.04 101.81 -33.78
N SER A 211 6.27 102.57 -32.99
CA SER A 211 6.35 104.02 -32.92
C SER A 211 7.68 104.52 -32.34
N ASP A 212 8.18 103.85 -31.29
CA ASP A 212 9.51 104.10 -30.71
C ASP A 212 10.61 103.81 -31.73
N GLY A 213 10.57 102.63 -32.37
CA GLY A 213 11.53 102.27 -33.43
C GLY A 213 11.53 103.24 -34.61
N TYR A 214 10.37 103.76 -35.04
CA TYR A 214 10.32 104.81 -36.05
C TYR A 214 10.95 106.12 -35.56
N THR A 215 10.71 106.50 -34.30
CA THR A 215 11.30 107.72 -33.72
C THR A 215 12.82 107.63 -33.68
N GLN A 216 13.35 106.51 -33.18
CA GLN A 216 14.79 106.25 -33.11
C GLN A 216 15.42 106.24 -34.52
N GLY A 217 14.80 105.54 -35.48
CA GLY A 217 15.30 105.49 -36.86
C GLY A 217 15.27 106.84 -37.58
N TYR A 218 14.26 107.69 -37.32
CA TYR A 218 14.22 109.05 -37.86
C TYR A 218 15.31 109.93 -37.24
N GLU A 219 15.54 109.83 -35.94
CA GLU A 219 16.59 110.58 -35.24
C GLU A 219 17.98 110.23 -35.79
N GLU A 220 18.27 108.93 -35.97
CA GLU A 220 19.51 108.46 -36.60
C GLU A 220 19.68 109.02 -38.02
N CYS A 221 18.61 108.98 -38.84
CA CYS A 221 18.64 109.54 -40.18
C CYS A 221 18.89 111.05 -40.19
N SER A 222 18.19 111.82 -39.35
CA SER A 222 18.40 113.28 -39.26
C SER A 222 19.80 113.62 -38.79
N GLN A 223 20.37 112.83 -37.88
CA GLN A 223 21.75 112.99 -37.44
C GLN A 223 22.74 112.74 -38.58
N HIS A 224 22.52 111.69 -39.39
CA HIS A 224 23.35 111.41 -40.56
C HIS A 224 23.28 112.54 -41.61
N VAL A 225 22.09 113.05 -41.90
CA VAL A 225 21.89 114.16 -42.86
C VAL A 225 22.56 115.44 -42.36
N THR A 226 22.35 115.78 -41.08
CA THR A 226 22.98 116.93 -40.42
C THR A 226 24.50 116.85 -40.53
N ASN A 227 25.08 115.67 -40.23
CA ASN A 227 26.52 115.44 -40.31
C ASN A 227 27.07 115.53 -41.75
N ALA A 228 26.37 114.95 -42.72
CA ALA A 228 26.81 114.89 -44.11
C ALA A 228 26.75 116.25 -44.82
N LEU A 229 25.66 117.00 -44.60
CA LEU A 229 25.41 118.28 -45.25
C LEU A 229 25.94 119.48 -44.45
N ARG A 230 26.33 119.29 -43.19
CA ARG A 230 26.76 120.34 -42.25
C ARG A 230 25.72 121.46 -42.10
N VAL A 231 24.43 121.08 -42.11
CA VAL A 231 23.29 121.97 -41.87
C VAL A 231 22.43 121.41 -40.74
N ASP A 232 21.78 122.29 -39.99
CA ASP A 232 20.81 121.87 -38.98
C ASP A 232 19.55 121.36 -39.69
N TRP A 233 19.29 120.06 -39.59
CA TRP A 233 18.10 119.46 -40.19
C TRP A 233 16.85 119.80 -39.36
N ASP A 234 15.88 120.47 -39.98
CA ASP A 234 14.62 120.82 -39.32
C ASP A 234 13.74 119.58 -39.10
N THR A 235 13.65 119.14 -37.84
CA THR A 235 12.78 118.02 -37.43
C THR A 235 11.36 118.48 -37.06
N SER A 236 11.02 119.77 -37.23
CA SER A 236 9.71 120.33 -36.84
C SER A 236 8.50 119.66 -37.52
N ARG A 237 8.72 118.96 -38.64
CA ARG A 237 7.70 118.24 -39.40
C ARG A 237 7.68 116.73 -39.14
N SER A 238 8.47 116.22 -38.19
CA SER A 238 8.46 114.80 -37.87
C SER A 238 7.15 114.41 -37.18
N ALA A 239 6.58 113.26 -37.56
CA ALA A 239 5.33 112.76 -36.99
C ALA A 239 5.45 112.41 -35.50
N THR A 240 6.68 112.30 -34.99
CA THR A 240 7.02 111.92 -33.62
C THR A 240 7.54 113.10 -32.81
N LEU A 241 7.57 114.31 -33.37
CA LEU A 241 8.04 115.51 -32.69
C LEU A 241 7.22 115.76 -31.41
N ARG A 242 7.90 115.85 -30.26
CA ARG A 242 7.32 116.05 -28.91
C ARG A 242 6.50 114.87 -28.35
N VAL A 243 6.54 113.70 -29.00
CA VAL A 243 5.95 112.48 -28.44
C VAL A 243 7.07 111.63 -27.84
N ASP A 244 7.01 111.36 -26.54
CA ASP A 244 7.94 110.44 -25.87
C ASP A 244 7.53 108.99 -26.14
N THR A 245 7.84 108.53 -27.35
CA THR A 245 7.51 107.17 -27.82
C THR A 245 8.29 106.10 -27.05
N GLY A 246 9.49 106.41 -26.57
CA GLY A 246 10.30 105.53 -25.72
C GLY A 246 9.67 105.28 -24.35
N ALA A 247 9.21 106.33 -23.67
CA ALA A 247 8.44 106.17 -22.43
C ALA A 247 7.12 105.42 -22.67
N GLY A 248 6.44 105.68 -23.79
CA GLY A 248 5.23 104.95 -24.21
C GLY A 248 5.48 103.44 -24.39
N HIS A 249 6.56 103.07 -25.09
CA HIS A 249 6.95 101.67 -25.24
C HIS A 249 7.35 101.03 -23.90
N ALA A 250 8.12 101.73 -23.07
CA ALA A 250 8.51 101.23 -21.75
C ALA A 250 7.29 100.99 -20.83
N ALA A 251 6.30 101.89 -20.87
CA ALA A 251 5.05 101.74 -20.14
C ALA A 251 4.23 100.54 -20.62
N ALA A 252 4.03 100.40 -21.94
CA ALA A 252 3.31 99.26 -22.52
C ALA A 252 4.01 97.91 -22.23
N LYS A 253 5.35 97.90 -22.21
CA LYS A 253 6.14 96.73 -21.82
C LYS A 253 5.97 96.38 -20.33
N ALA A 254 5.95 97.39 -19.47
CA ALA A 254 5.69 97.20 -18.05
C ALA A 254 4.26 96.67 -17.81
N GLU A 255 3.28 97.15 -18.55
CA GLU A 255 1.90 96.65 -18.52
C GLU A 255 1.84 95.17 -18.94
N TYR A 256 2.47 94.79 -20.05
CA TYR A 256 2.55 93.39 -20.50
C TYR A 256 3.20 92.47 -19.45
N ASN A 257 4.34 92.88 -18.89
CA ASN A 257 5.06 92.06 -17.92
C ASN A 257 4.29 91.86 -16.60
N ASN A 258 3.39 92.79 -16.25
CA ASN A 258 2.58 92.73 -15.04
C ASN A 258 1.14 92.28 -15.32
N LEU A 259 0.84 91.85 -16.55
CA LEU A 259 -0.50 91.42 -16.93
C LEU A 259 -0.91 90.20 -16.10
N ARG A 260 -2.07 90.31 -15.45
CA ARG A 260 -2.73 89.21 -14.75
C ARG A 260 -4.01 88.87 -15.48
N LEU A 261 -4.07 87.65 -16.00
CA LEU A 261 -5.27 87.15 -16.66
C LEU A 261 -6.18 86.49 -15.63
N PRO A 262 -7.48 86.80 -15.58
CA PRO A 262 -8.42 86.21 -14.64
C PRO A 262 -8.42 84.67 -14.66
N VAL A 263 -8.24 84.06 -15.85
CA VAL A 263 -8.12 82.61 -16.01
C VAL A 263 -6.96 82.01 -15.20
N MET A 264 -5.84 82.72 -15.07
CA MET A 264 -4.69 82.24 -14.31
C MET A 264 -5.01 82.14 -12.81
N ASP A 265 -5.78 83.09 -12.28
CA ASP A 265 -6.21 83.07 -10.89
C ASP A 265 -7.23 81.94 -10.62
N LEU A 266 -8.15 81.69 -11.56
CA LEU A 266 -9.10 80.57 -11.50
C LEU A 266 -8.38 79.21 -11.53
N VAL A 267 -7.42 79.03 -12.44
CA VAL A 267 -6.60 77.80 -12.50
C VAL A 267 -5.77 77.63 -11.24
N THR A 268 -5.14 78.70 -10.74
CA THR A 268 -4.34 78.65 -9.52
C THR A 268 -5.19 78.24 -8.32
N THR A 269 -6.42 78.74 -8.24
CA THR A 269 -7.38 78.38 -7.19
C THR A 269 -7.80 76.92 -7.32
N ALA A 270 -8.10 76.46 -8.55
CA ALA A 270 -8.50 75.08 -8.79
C ALA A 270 -7.44 74.07 -8.37
N LEU A 271 -6.17 74.35 -8.69
CA LEU A 271 -5.01 73.52 -8.34
C LEU A 271 -4.74 73.40 -6.83
N GLN A 272 -5.29 74.29 -6.01
CA GLN A 272 -5.16 74.21 -4.55
C GLN A 272 -6.15 73.22 -3.93
N SER A 273 -7.15 72.76 -4.69
CA SER A 273 -8.13 71.80 -4.19
C SER A 273 -7.63 70.35 -4.27
N GLY A 274 -8.15 69.50 -3.39
CA GLY A 274 -7.89 68.05 -3.45
C GLY A 274 -8.52 67.35 -4.65
N ASP A 275 -9.43 68.02 -5.36
CA ASP A 275 -10.15 67.53 -6.53
C ASP A 275 -10.03 68.53 -7.69
N PHE A 276 -8.79 68.93 -7.96
CA PHE A 276 -8.48 69.98 -8.92
C PHE A 276 -8.95 69.64 -10.33
N VAL A 277 -9.00 68.36 -10.70
CA VAL A 277 -9.42 67.94 -12.05
C VAL A 277 -10.89 68.23 -12.26
N ASN A 278 -11.75 67.97 -11.28
CA ASN A 278 -13.17 68.30 -11.39
C ASN A 278 -13.40 69.82 -11.39
N GLN A 279 -12.65 70.59 -10.59
CA GLN A 279 -12.73 72.05 -10.65
C GLN A 279 -12.26 72.60 -12.00
N LEU A 280 -11.23 72.01 -12.60
CA LEU A 280 -10.78 72.38 -13.94
C LEU A 280 -11.82 72.00 -15.01
N LYS A 281 -12.53 70.88 -14.88
CA LYS A 281 -13.65 70.51 -15.77
C LYS A 281 -14.80 71.50 -15.66
N GLU A 282 -15.09 72.04 -14.48
CA GLU A 282 -16.11 73.09 -14.30
C GLU A 282 -15.71 74.41 -14.97
N ILE A 283 -14.44 74.79 -14.86
CA ILE A 283 -13.92 76.02 -15.50
C ILE A 283 -13.80 75.83 -17.02
N PHE A 284 -13.43 74.64 -17.47
CA PHE A 284 -13.19 74.29 -18.87
C PHE A 284 -13.97 73.03 -19.27
N PRO A 285 -15.30 73.15 -19.47
CA PRO A 285 -16.11 72.01 -19.85
C PRO A 285 -15.67 71.47 -21.22
N ASP A 286 -15.80 70.15 -21.40
CA ASP A 286 -15.51 69.53 -22.69
C ASP A 286 -16.48 70.07 -23.76
N GLU A 287 -15.94 70.45 -24.93
CA GLU A 287 -16.71 70.97 -26.07
C GLU A 287 -17.81 69.99 -26.55
N ALA A 288 -17.75 68.71 -26.14
CA ALA A 288 -18.75 67.69 -26.42
C ALA A 288 -20.13 67.96 -25.79
N ASN A 289 -20.23 68.81 -24.76
CA ASN A 289 -21.51 69.15 -24.13
C ASN A 289 -22.16 70.42 -24.69
N ALA A 290 -21.57 71.06 -25.70
CA ALA A 290 -22.05 72.33 -26.25
C ALA A 290 -22.66 72.23 -27.68
N SER A 291 -22.74 71.03 -28.27
CA SER A 291 -23.08 70.87 -29.70
C SER A 291 -24.40 70.12 -29.98
N ASP A 292 -25.26 69.88 -28.99
CA ASP A 292 -26.51 69.11 -29.20
C ASP A 292 -27.81 69.93 -28.99
N GLU A 293 -27.77 71.27 -28.90
CA GLU A 293 -28.99 72.11 -28.74
C GLU A 293 -29.12 73.32 -29.69
N GLU A 294 -28.55 73.27 -30.90
CA GLU A 294 -28.91 74.25 -31.95
C GLU A 294 -29.20 73.54 -33.27
N ASP A 295 -30.34 72.82 -33.34
CA ASP A 295 -30.95 72.41 -34.62
C ASP A 295 -32.43 72.03 -34.42
N LEU A 296 -33.24 72.94 -33.82
CA LEU A 296 -34.71 72.93 -33.96
C LEU A 296 -35.26 74.37 -33.80
N ASP A 297 -35.24 75.13 -34.90
CA ASP A 297 -36.36 75.97 -35.38
C ASP A 297 -36.10 76.51 -36.80
#